data_AF-A0A6N9PA67-F1
#
_entry.id   AF-A0A6N9PA67-F1
#
_cell.length_a   1.000
_cell.length_b   1.000
_cell.length_c   1.000
_cell.angle_alpha   90.00
_cell.angle_beta   90.00
_cell.angle_gamma   90.00
#
_symmetry.space_group_name_H-M   'P 1'
#
loop_
_entity.id
_entity.type
_entity.pdbx_description
1 polymer ?
#
loop_
_entity_poly.entity_id
_entity_poly.type
_entity_poly.pdbx_seq_one_letter_code
_entity_poly.pdbx_strand_id
1 'polypeptide(L)'
;MHSRYARFNRYGDLSKFITNPDLLQAASDETVWISSKADYDIAVDLEGCPTPFEEMKPFIALLATKICELDNTVQRFYQKKKMKESGYLCIPSSKGILRFDYLRSMENRPASQRKGFPYYLAYIYIEEPSVLLFDYWCTGESVQLEVVFEYKAEEFCLRRFGVVGGIPDHWEDA
;
A
#
# COMPACT_ATOMS: atom_id res chain seq x y z
N MET A 1 -9.48 2.25 21.09
CA MET A 1 -8.37 1.65 20.31
C MET A 1 -8.66 0.18 19.92
N HIS A 2 -9.90 -0.20 19.56
CA HIS A 2 -10.30 -1.63 19.43
C HIS A 2 -11.24 -1.91 18.22
N SER A 3 -10.81 -1.64 16.98
CA SER A 3 -11.42 -2.25 15.77
C SER A 3 -10.60 -2.09 14.47
N ARG A 4 -9.27 -1.92 14.51
CA ARG A 4 -8.45 -1.79 13.29
C ARG A 4 -8.00 -3.14 12.69
N TYR A 5 -8.55 -4.26 13.16
CA TYR A 5 -8.01 -5.59 12.88
C TYR A 5 -8.89 -6.42 11.94
N ALA A 6 -8.24 -6.96 10.90
CA ALA A 6 -8.67 -8.10 10.08
C ALA A 6 -10.06 -8.02 9.42
N ARG A 7 -10.46 -6.86 8.90
CA ARG A 7 -11.64 -6.75 8.05
C ARG A 7 -11.37 -5.88 6.84
N PHE A 8 -11.91 -6.32 5.70
CA PHE A 8 -12.10 -5.45 4.55
C PHE A 8 -12.83 -4.18 4.97
N ASN A 9 -12.55 -3.09 4.29
CA ASN A 9 -13.15 -1.78 4.51
C ASN A 9 -12.80 -1.15 5.87
N ARG A 10 -11.64 -1.47 6.46
CA ARG A 10 -11.19 -0.84 7.71
C ARG A 10 -11.01 0.68 7.61
N TYR A 11 -10.76 1.17 6.40
CA TYR A 11 -10.66 2.59 6.07
C TYR A 11 -11.88 3.09 5.25
N GLY A 12 -13.04 2.46 5.40
CA GLY A 12 -14.22 2.71 4.55
C GLY A 12 -15.01 3.98 4.85
N ASP A 13 -14.77 4.64 5.99
CA ASP A 13 -15.45 5.88 6.34
C ASP A 13 -14.71 7.08 5.73
N LEU A 14 -15.17 7.51 4.55
CA LEU A 14 -14.54 8.59 3.80
C LEU A 14 -14.58 9.93 4.55
N SER A 15 -15.52 10.12 5.49
CA SER A 15 -15.62 11.36 6.27
C SER A 15 -14.43 11.59 7.20
N LYS A 16 -13.62 10.54 7.44
CA LYS A 16 -12.40 10.56 8.25
C LYS A 16 -11.14 10.91 7.46
N PHE A 17 -11.30 11.22 6.17
CA PHE A 17 -10.21 11.61 5.29
C PHE A 17 -10.36 13.07 4.84
N ILE A 18 -9.22 13.75 4.69
CA ILE A 18 -9.15 15.03 4.00
C ILE A 18 -9.10 14.74 2.49
N THR A 19 -10.22 14.98 1.83
CA THR A 19 -10.41 14.73 0.39
C THR A 19 -10.56 16.01 -0.43
N ASN A 20 -10.57 17.17 0.23
CA ASN A 20 -10.48 18.47 -0.42
C ASN A 20 -9.00 18.90 -0.49
N PRO A 21 -8.41 19.09 -1.68
CA PRO A 21 -7.05 19.58 -1.87
C PRO A 21 -6.73 20.85 -1.06
N ASP A 22 -7.69 21.78 -0.95
CA ASP A 22 -7.50 23.08 -0.30
C ASP A 22 -7.36 22.96 1.23
N LEU A 23 -7.79 21.84 1.81
CA LEU A 23 -7.70 21.56 3.24
C LEU A 23 -6.43 20.81 3.62
N LEU A 24 -5.64 20.34 2.64
CA LEU A 24 -4.38 19.66 2.89
C LEU A 24 -3.32 20.64 3.38
N GLN A 25 -2.55 20.23 4.38
CA GLN A 25 -1.44 20.98 4.94
C GLN A 25 -0.25 20.05 5.12
N ALA A 26 0.92 20.50 4.67
CA ALA A 26 2.19 19.84 4.96
C ALA A 26 2.71 20.30 6.32
N ALA A 27 3.17 19.36 7.14
CA ALA A 27 3.95 19.64 8.33
C ALA A 27 5.39 20.05 7.95
N SER A 28 6.18 20.45 8.95
CA SER A 28 7.55 20.93 8.74
C SER A 28 8.52 19.86 8.20
N ASP A 29 8.16 18.59 8.37
CA ASP A 29 8.88 17.41 7.92
C ASP A 29 8.31 16.84 6.60
N GLU A 30 7.67 17.68 5.79
CA GLU A 30 7.08 17.31 4.48
C GLU A 30 5.97 16.24 4.56
N THR A 31 5.53 15.89 5.76
CA THR A 31 4.45 14.94 6.00
C THR A 31 3.07 15.62 5.88
N VAL A 32 2.17 15.03 5.12
CA VAL A 32 0.79 15.49 4.93
C VAL A 32 -0.18 14.51 5.59
N TRP A 33 -0.82 14.95 6.68
CA TRP A 33 -1.83 14.14 7.37
C TRP A 33 -3.14 14.14 6.60
N ILE A 34 -3.53 12.98 6.08
CA ILE A 34 -4.78 12.80 5.32
C ILE A 34 -5.90 12.18 6.16
N SER A 35 -5.58 11.63 7.34
CA SER A 35 -6.54 11.23 8.36
C SER A 35 -5.96 11.49 9.74
N SER A 36 -6.78 12.05 10.64
CA SER A 36 -6.31 12.45 11.97
C SER A 36 -5.91 11.25 12.83
N LYS A 37 -5.11 11.51 13.88
CA LYS A 37 -4.75 10.50 14.88
C LYS A 37 -5.96 9.87 15.58
N ALA A 38 -7.01 10.66 15.81
CA ALA A 38 -8.25 10.16 16.41
C ALA A 38 -9.03 9.21 15.48
N ASP A 39 -8.81 9.35 14.17
CA ASP A 39 -9.42 8.55 13.12
C ASP A 39 -8.53 7.36 12.72
N TYR A 40 -7.88 7.46 11.55
CA TYR A 40 -7.06 6.37 11.00
C TYR A 40 -5.57 6.56 11.21
N ASP A 41 -5.10 7.76 11.55
CA ASP A 41 -3.69 8.07 11.79
C ASP A 41 -2.83 7.74 10.56
N ILE A 42 -3.22 8.29 9.40
CA ILE A 42 -2.57 8.02 8.11
C ILE A 42 -2.00 9.32 7.56
N ALA A 43 -0.73 9.27 7.17
CA ALA A 43 -0.04 10.37 6.53
C ALA A 43 0.59 9.96 5.20
N VAL A 44 0.75 10.95 4.33
CA VAL A 44 1.53 10.87 3.11
C VAL A 44 2.85 11.58 3.36
N ASP A 45 3.95 10.87 3.17
CA ASP A 45 5.29 11.42 3.24
C ASP A 45 5.75 11.83 1.84
N LEU A 46 6.22 13.08 1.73
CA LEU A 46 6.70 13.67 0.49
C LEU A 46 8.23 13.79 0.46
N GLU A 47 8.94 13.29 1.47
CA GLU A 47 10.41 13.30 1.49
C GLU A 47 10.94 12.58 0.23
N GLY A 48 11.75 13.31 -0.54
CA GLY A 48 12.33 12.79 -1.79
C GLY A 48 11.40 12.83 -3.01
N CYS A 49 10.13 13.24 -2.85
CA CYS A 49 9.23 13.48 -3.97
C CYS A 49 9.73 14.70 -4.79
N PRO A 50 9.93 14.56 -6.12
CA PRO A 50 10.44 15.66 -6.94
C PRO A 50 9.39 16.76 -7.20
N THR A 51 8.12 16.51 -6.89
CA THR A 51 7.01 17.41 -7.21
C THR A 51 6.61 18.25 -5.99
N PRO A 52 6.47 19.58 -6.14
CA PRO A 52 6.08 20.46 -5.03
C PRO A 52 4.73 20.07 -4.42
N PHE A 53 4.60 20.25 -3.10
CA PHE A 53 3.36 19.95 -2.36
C PHE A 53 2.10 20.55 -2.99
N GLU A 54 2.14 21.81 -3.41
CA GLU A 54 0.98 22.49 -4.03
C GLU A 54 0.48 21.80 -5.30
N GLU A 55 1.40 21.27 -6.12
CA GLU A 55 1.07 20.50 -7.32
C GLU A 55 0.58 19.08 -6.97
N MET A 56 1.01 18.54 -5.83
CA MET A 56 0.61 17.21 -5.35
C MET A 56 -0.76 17.18 -4.66
N LYS A 57 -1.28 18.30 -4.17
CA LYS A 57 -2.56 18.36 -3.44
C LYS A 57 -3.72 17.63 -4.14
N PRO A 58 -3.98 17.82 -5.45
CA PRO A 58 -5.07 17.11 -6.13
C PRO A 58 -4.88 15.59 -6.13
N PHE A 59 -3.65 15.12 -6.30
CA PHE A 59 -3.34 13.70 -6.32
C PHE A 59 -3.43 13.07 -4.92
N ILE A 60 -2.93 13.75 -3.88
CA ILE A 60 -3.06 13.31 -2.48
C ILE A 60 -4.54 13.22 -2.07
N ALA A 61 -5.35 14.21 -2.46
CA ALA A 61 -6.78 14.19 -2.23
C ALA A 61 -7.48 13.02 -2.96
N LEU A 62 -7.13 12.77 -4.22
CA LEU A 62 -7.60 11.60 -4.97
C LEU A 62 -7.20 10.30 -4.26
N LEU A 63 -5.94 10.16 -3.88
CA LEU A 63 -5.41 8.99 -3.17
C LEU A 63 -6.19 8.73 -1.88
N ALA A 64 -6.48 9.76 -1.09
CA ALA A 64 -7.28 9.65 0.13
C ALA A 64 -8.65 9.00 -0.13
N THR A 65 -9.28 9.24 -1.28
CA THR A 65 -10.55 8.58 -1.66
C THR A 65 -10.40 7.09 -2.00
N LYS A 66 -9.19 6.63 -2.29
CA LYS A 66 -8.90 5.26 -2.78
C LYS A 66 -8.27 4.35 -1.74
N ILE A 67 -7.74 4.88 -0.63
CA ILE A 67 -7.01 4.11 0.39
C ILE A 67 -7.77 2.87 0.87
N CYS A 68 -9.09 2.98 1.07
CA CYS A 68 -9.89 1.83 1.46
C CYS A 68 -9.76 0.65 0.47
N GLU A 69 -9.86 0.93 -0.83
CA GLU A 69 -9.81 -0.11 -1.84
C GLU A 69 -8.39 -0.58 -2.14
N LEU A 70 -7.41 0.31 -2.05
CA LEU A 70 -5.99 -0.07 -2.13
C LEU A 70 -5.63 -1.03 -0.99
N ASP A 71 -6.05 -0.71 0.23
CA ASP A 71 -5.86 -1.59 1.38
C ASP A 71 -6.61 -2.92 1.22
N ASN A 72 -7.85 -2.90 0.72
CA ASN A 72 -8.56 -4.13 0.40
C ASN A 72 -7.80 -4.97 -0.63
N THR A 73 -7.19 -4.35 -1.63
CA THR A 73 -6.35 -5.04 -2.64
C THR A 73 -5.16 -5.74 -1.98
N VAL A 74 -4.46 -5.06 -1.06
CA VAL A 74 -3.37 -5.64 -0.26
C VAL A 74 -3.85 -6.83 0.57
N GLN A 75 -4.99 -6.66 1.27
CA GLN A 75 -5.59 -7.72 2.07
C GLN A 75 -5.99 -8.94 1.22
N ARG A 76 -6.59 -8.71 0.03
CA ARG A 76 -6.92 -9.79 -0.92
C ARG A 76 -5.66 -10.50 -1.41
N PHE A 77 -4.60 -9.76 -1.71
CA PHE A 77 -3.33 -10.36 -2.17
C PHE A 77 -2.74 -11.27 -1.11
N TYR A 78 -2.63 -10.78 0.13
CA TYR A 78 -2.14 -11.56 1.27
C TYR A 78 -2.97 -12.83 1.53
N GLN A 79 -4.30 -12.73 1.38
CA GLN A 79 -5.21 -13.87 1.56
C GLN A 79 -5.12 -14.86 0.41
N LYS A 80 -5.05 -14.41 -0.85
CA LYS A 80 -5.15 -15.27 -2.04
C LYS A 80 -3.80 -15.85 -2.46
N LYS A 81 -2.70 -15.16 -2.22
CA LYS A 81 -1.38 -15.54 -2.73
C LYS A 81 -0.44 -15.94 -1.60
N LYS A 82 0.47 -16.85 -1.89
CA LYS A 82 1.60 -17.19 -1.02
C LYS A 82 2.81 -17.53 -1.89
N MET A 83 3.99 -17.42 -1.30
CA MET A 83 5.20 -17.98 -1.90
C MET A 83 5.01 -19.49 -2.07
N LYS A 84 5.53 -20.04 -3.18
CA LYS A 84 5.71 -21.49 -3.35
C LYS A 84 6.61 -22.04 -2.25
N GLU A 85 6.79 -23.35 -2.16
CA GLU A 85 7.76 -23.94 -1.23
C GLU A 85 9.18 -23.98 -1.82
N SER A 86 9.28 -24.03 -3.16
CA SER A 86 10.54 -24.07 -3.90
C SER A 86 10.35 -23.52 -5.32
N GLY A 87 11.46 -23.37 -6.07
CA GLY A 87 11.43 -22.96 -7.48
C GLY A 87 11.25 -21.45 -7.70
N TYR A 88 11.62 -20.62 -6.73
CA TYR A 88 11.57 -19.17 -6.86
C TYR A 88 12.54 -18.66 -7.93
N LEU A 89 12.17 -17.56 -8.58
CA LEU A 89 13.05 -16.84 -9.49
C LEU A 89 13.33 -15.46 -8.93
N CYS A 90 14.61 -15.15 -8.69
CA CYS A 90 15.02 -13.80 -8.35
C CYS A 90 15.05 -12.93 -9.62
N ILE A 91 14.55 -11.70 -9.51
CA ILE A 91 14.61 -10.70 -10.58
C ILE A 91 15.54 -9.56 -10.19
N PRO A 92 16.12 -8.84 -11.17
CA PRO A 92 16.96 -7.69 -10.89
C PRO A 92 16.26 -6.65 -10.01
N SER A 93 17.05 -6.07 -9.12
CA SER A 93 16.65 -5.04 -8.16
C SER A 93 17.87 -4.18 -7.81
N SER A 94 17.63 -3.02 -7.21
CA SER A 94 18.67 -2.18 -6.63
C SER A 94 19.57 -2.99 -5.69
N LYS A 95 20.86 -2.67 -5.66
CA LYS A 95 21.86 -3.39 -4.86
C LYS A 95 21.39 -3.53 -3.41
N GLY A 96 21.37 -4.76 -2.91
CA GLY A 96 21.02 -5.07 -1.52
C GLY A 96 19.56 -5.43 -1.25
N ILE A 97 18.66 -5.30 -2.22
CA ILE A 97 17.24 -5.67 -2.06
C ILE A 97 16.97 -6.98 -2.78
N LEU A 98 16.50 -8.02 -2.08
CA LEU A 98 16.08 -9.27 -2.71
C LEU A 98 14.68 -9.11 -3.33
N ARG A 99 14.50 -9.54 -4.58
CA ARG A 99 13.21 -9.49 -5.27
C ARG A 99 12.90 -10.78 -6.01
N PHE A 100 11.69 -11.28 -5.85
CA PHE A 100 11.19 -12.51 -6.48
C PHE A 100 10.14 -12.20 -7.55
N ASP A 101 10.22 -12.91 -8.67
CA ASP A 101 9.23 -12.85 -9.76
C ASP A 101 7.89 -13.43 -9.31
N TYR A 102 6.80 -12.68 -9.49
CA TYR A 102 5.45 -13.12 -9.15
C TYR A 102 5.06 -14.43 -9.85
N LEU A 103 5.15 -14.51 -11.17
CA LEU A 103 4.61 -15.64 -11.96
C LEU A 103 5.32 -16.96 -11.62
N ARG A 104 6.62 -16.88 -11.35
CA ARG A 104 7.44 -18.05 -11.01
C ARG A 104 7.40 -18.40 -9.54
N SER A 105 7.27 -17.42 -8.65
CA SER A 105 7.51 -17.61 -7.21
C SER A 105 6.23 -17.68 -6.37
N MET A 106 5.08 -17.25 -6.90
CA MET A 106 3.81 -17.22 -6.16
C MET A 106 2.86 -18.32 -6.62
N GLU A 107 2.01 -18.78 -5.70
CA GLU A 107 0.89 -19.67 -5.98
C GLU A 107 -0.37 -19.26 -5.21
N ASN A 108 -1.50 -19.83 -5.61
CA ASN A 108 -2.77 -19.62 -4.92
C ASN A 108 -2.79 -20.34 -3.58
N ARG A 109 -3.11 -19.58 -2.53
CA ARG A 109 -3.36 -20.12 -1.20
C ARG A 109 -4.72 -20.82 -1.19
N PRO A 110 -4.80 -22.07 -0.70
CA PRO A 110 -6.07 -22.77 -0.53
C PRO A 110 -7.03 -21.95 0.36
N ALA A 111 -8.33 -22.02 0.08
CA ALA A 111 -9.34 -21.28 0.84
C ALA A 111 -9.28 -21.56 2.35
N SER A 112 -9.01 -22.82 2.73
CA SER A 112 -8.85 -23.27 4.11
C SER A 112 -7.63 -22.68 4.85
N GLN A 113 -6.67 -22.12 4.12
CA GLN A 113 -5.43 -21.58 4.68
C GLN A 113 -5.38 -20.05 4.71
N ARG A 114 -6.44 -19.37 4.24
CA ARG A 114 -6.52 -17.90 4.22
C ARG A 114 -6.38 -17.35 5.64
N LYS A 115 -5.57 -16.30 5.78
CA LYS A 115 -5.26 -15.67 7.06
C LYS A 115 -5.74 -14.22 7.07
N GLY A 116 -6.12 -13.73 8.24
CA GLY A 116 -6.33 -12.30 8.45
C GLY A 116 -5.05 -11.52 8.19
N PHE A 117 -5.18 -10.29 7.69
CA PHE A 117 -4.05 -9.40 7.41
C PHE A 117 -3.61 -8.72 8.72
N PRO A 118 -2.42 -9.05 9.27
CA PRO A 118 -2.00 -8.60 10.60
C PRO A 118 -1.27 -7.25 10.59
N TYR A 119 -1.34 -6.49 9.48
CA TYR A 119 -0.62 -5.23 9.35
C TYR A 119 -1.56 -4.05 9.32
N TYR A 120 -1.16 -2.90 9.86
CA TYR A 120 -1.85 -1.61 9.68
C TYR A 120 -1.02 -0.69 8.78
N LEU A 121 -1.69 0.14 7.99
CA LEU A 121 -1.03 1.17 7.19
C LEU A 121 -0.58 2.29 8.11
N ALA A 122 0.71 2.64 8.07
CA ALA A 122 1.29 3.73 8.85
C ALA A 122 1.55 4.95 7.96
N TYR A 123 2.37 4.77 6.93
CA TYR A 123 2.78 5.84 6.01
C TYR A 123 2.54 5.45 4.56
N ILE A 124 2.35 6.46 3.71
CA ILE A 124 2.37 6.31 2.27
C ILE A 124 3.44 7.27 1.74
N TYR A 125 4.45 6.75 1.06
CA TYR A 125 5.47 7.57 0.40
C TYR A 125 5.10 7.73 -1.08
N ILE A 126 5.29 8.94 -1.60
CA ILE A 126 5.20 9.22 -3.03
C ILE A 126 6.62 9.31 -3.58
N GLU A 127 7.15 8.20 -4.10
CA GLU A 127 8.50 8.17 -4.69
C GLU A 127 8.54 8.98 -6.00
N GLU A 128 7.50 8.82 -6.80
CA GLU A 128 7.24 9.58 -8.02
C GLU A 128 5.71 9.82 -8.09
N PRO A 129 5.20 10.81 -8.84
CA PRO A 129 3.76 11.10 -8.90
C PRO A 129 2.88 9.89 -9.24
N SER A 130 3.42 8.89 -9.94
CA SER A 130 2.73 7.65 -10.28
C SER A 130 3.11 6.44 -9.43
N VAL A 131 4.04 6.55 -8.47
CA VAL A 131 4.55 5.41 -7.69
C VAL A 131 4.36 5.66 -6.21
N LEU A 132 3.53 4.81 -5.58
CA LEU A 132 3.17 4.90 -4.18
C LEU A 132 3.75 3.71 -3.42
N LEU A 133 4.49 3.98 -2.35
CA LEU A 133 4.93 2.96 -1.39
C LEU A 133 4.06 3.05 -0.14
N PHE A 134 3.25 2.02 0.08
CA PHE A 134 2.47 1.84 1.29
C PHE A 134 3.33 1.10 2.31
N ASP A 135 3.55 1.74 3.45
CA ASP A 135 4.32 1.19 4.55
C ASP A 135 3.40 0.62 5.63
N TYR A 136 3.38 -0.71 5.71
CA TYR A 136 2.58 -1.46 6.64
C TYR A 136 3.42 -2.00 7.80
N TRP A 137 2.88 -1.93 9.02
CA TRP A 137 3.53 -2.46 10.21
C TRP A 137 2.72 -3.58 10.84
N CYS A 138 3.40 -4.68 11.20
CA CYS A 138 2.78 -5.83 11.85
C CYS A 138 2.32 -5.47 13.27
N THR A 139 1.13 -5.91 13.64
CA THR A 139 0.58 -5.68 14.97
C THR A 139 1.16 -6.72 15.93
N GLY A 140 2.19 -6.34 16.69
CA GLY A 140 2.79 -7.20 17.74
C GLY A 140 4.18 -7.73 17.44
N GLU A 141 4.70 -7.48 16.23
CA GLU A 141 6.08 -7.78 15.85
C GLU A 141 6.67 -6.56 15.15
N SER A 142 7.97 -6.30 15.32
CA SER A 142 8.67 -5.23 14.59
C SER A 142 8.98 -5.67 13.15
N VAL A 143 7.94 -6.05 12.42
CA VAL A 143 8.00 -6.50 11.02
C VAL A 143 7.28 -5.48 10.14
N GLN A 144 8.03 -4.95 9.18
CA GLN A 144 7.56 -4.03 8.17
C GLN A 144 7.18 -4.78 6.90
N LEU A 145 6.13 -4.32 6.22
CA LEU A 145 5.69 -4.80 4.91
C LEU A 145 5.51 -3.60 4.00
N GLU A 146 6.41 -3.45 3.02
CA GLU A 146 6.25 -2.45 1.99
C GLU A 146 5.44 -2.99 0.81
N VAL A 147 4.53 -2.18 0.31
CA VAL A 147 3.70 -2.50 -0.85
C VAL A 147 3.77 -1.36 -1.83
N VAL A 148 4.00 -1.65 -3.12
CA VAL A 148 4.08 -0.59 -4.15
C VAL A 148 2.87 -0.67 -5.07
N PHE A 149 2.22 0.47 -5.24
CA PHE A 149 1.22 0.71 -6.28
C PHE A 149 1.77 1.64 -7.35
N GLU A 150 1.36 1.40 -8.58
CA GLU A 150 1.56 2.32 -9.70
C GLU A 150 0.21 2.91 -10.09
N TYR A 151 0.11 4.23 -10.20
CA TYR A 151 -1.05 4.92 -10.77
C TYR A 151 -0.84 5.12 -12.27
N LYS A 152 -1.65 4.45 -13.08
CA LYS A 152 -1.60 4.54 -14.55
C LYS A 152 -3.00 4.40 -15.14
N ALA A 153 -3.26 5.09 -16.24
CA ALA A 153 -4.55 5.02 -16.95
C ALA A 153 -5.77 5.15 -16.00
N GLU A 154 -5.68 6.08 -15.04
CA GLU A 154 -6.69 6.35 -14.00
C GLU A 154 -6.94 5.23 -12.98
N GLU A 155 -6.11 4.19 -12.97
CA GLU A 155 -6.19 3.04 -12.08
C GLU A 155 -4.93 2.86 -11.24
N PHE A 156 -5.09 2.28 -10.05
CA PHE A 156 -3.98 1.89 -9.18
C PHE A 156 -3.71 0.39 -9.32
N CYS A 157 -2.51 0.05 -9.78
CA CYS A 157 -2.10 -1.34 -10.00
C CYS A 157 -1.09 -1.75 -8.92
N LEU A 158 -1.32 -2.88 -8.26
CA LEU A 158 -0.37 -3.48 -7.34
C LEU A 158 0.86 -3.99 -8.12
N ARG A 159 2.05 -3.50 -7.79
CA ARG A 159 3.32 -3.85 -8.46
C ARG A 159 4.29 -4.64 -7.61
N ARG A 160 4.28 -4.39 -6.31
CA ARG A 160 5.15 -5.07 -5.35
C ARG A 160 4.42 -5.37 -4.06
N PHE A 161 4.65 -6.55 -3.52
CA PHE A 161 4.19 -6.96 -2.20
C PHE A 161 5.39 -7.53 -1.44
N GLY A 162 5.97 -6.75 -0.52
CA GLY A 162 7.22 -7.07 0.15
C GLY A 162 8.35 -7.33 -0.86
N VAL A 163 8.88 -8.56 -0.83
CA VAL A 163 9.94 -9.02 -1.73
C VAL A 163 9.43 -9.49 -3.10
N VAL A 164 8.12 -9.58 -3.31
CA VAL A 164 7.53 -10.07 -4.57
C VAL A 164 7.28 -8.91 -5.50
N GLY A 165 7.86 -8.94 -6.70
CA GLY A 165 7.67 -7.93 -7.74
C GLY A 165 7.15 -8.53 -9.05
N GLY A 166 6.89 -7.66 -10.03
CA GLY A 166 6.38 -8.07 -11.34
C GLY A 166 4.91 -8.54 -11.29
N ILE A 167 4.13 -7.98 -10.36
CA ILE A 167 2.71 -8.31 -10.21
C ILE A 167 1.94 -7.71 -11.41
N PRO A 168 1.15 -8.53 -12.15
CA PRO A 168 0.36 -8.05 -13.28
C PRO A 168 -0.87 -7.26 -12.82
N ASP A 169 -1.44 -6.43 -13.69
CA ASP A 169 -2.60 -5.57 -13.38
C ASP A 169 -3.79 -6.38 -12.83
N HIS A 170 -4.12 -7.49 -13.51
CA HIS A 170 -5.23 -8.38 -13.16
C HIS A 170 -4.75 -9.64 -12.43
N TRP A 171 -3.85 -9.49 -11.45
CA TRP A 171 -3.31 -10.62 -10.68
C TRP A 171 -4.38 -11.44 -9.94
N GLU A 172 -5.57 -10.87 -9.74
CA GLU A 172 -6.71 -11.55 -9.11
C GLU A 172 -7.30 -12.67 -9.97
N ASP A 173 -7.14 -12.57 -11.30
CA ASP A 173 -7.64 -13.54 -12.27
C ASP A 173 -6.61 -14.65 -12.58
N ALA A 174 -5.39 -14.52 -12.06
CA ALA A 174 -4.26 -15.43 -12.26
C ALA A 174 -4.16 -16.55 -11.20
#